data_AF-A0AAW9BXG3-F1
#
_entry.id   AF-A0AAW9BXG3-F1
#
_cell.length_a   1.000
_cell.length_b   1.000
_cell.length_c   1.000
_cell.angle_alpha   90.00
_cell.angle_beta   90.00
_cell.angle_gamma   90.00
#
_symmetry.space_group_name_H-M   'P 1'
#
loop_
_entity.id
_entity.type
_entity.pdbx_description
1 polymer ?
#
loop_
_entity_poly.entity_id
_entity_poly.type
_entity_poly.pdbx_seq_one_letter_code
_entity_poly.pdbx_strand_id
1 'polypeptide(L)'
;CGGDVQDAIRVAQDKGITFVAAQGNRGVNYETGLPKDCPGVIGVGSNQLDGYKSGFSNFDVNVDIVAYGDRLSLPTIVDSNNDGALDYTETAGTSLSTPLVTGTIALMLNESPDLTPTEIITILKQSTGKPMVGEAGSGFLNYSCDNGYCGYGVLNAYEAMLQMRKLSEEGVALKSPL
;
A
#
# COMPACT_ATOMS: atom_id res chain seq x y z
N CYS A 1 -15.51 3.77 8.74
CA CYS A 1 -15.31 2.85 9.89
C CYS A 1 -15.93 3.47 11.15
N GLY A 2 -16.59 2.68 11.99
CA GLY A 2 -17.21 3.19 13.23
C GLY A 2 -17.38 2.08 14.27
N GLY A 3 -17.60 2.45 15.52
CA GLY A 3 -17.74 1.53 16.66
C GLY A 3 -16.43 0.84 17.05
N ASP A 4 -16.55 -0.36 17.61
CA ASP A 4 -15.46 -1.11 18.26
C ASP A 4 -14.21 -1.31 17.39
N VAL A 5 -14.37 -1.44 16.07
CA VAL A 5 -13.23 -1.64 15.15
C VAL A 5 -12.34 -0.40 15.08
N GLN A 6 -12.92 0.80 15.03
CA GLN A 6 -12.12 2.04 15.01
C GLN A 6 -11.41 2.25 16.36
N ASP A 7 -12.08 1.90 17.46
CA ASP A 7 -11.51 2.00 18.80
C ASP A 7 -10.35 1.03 18.98
N ALA A 8 -10.47 -0.21 18.49
CA ALA A 8 -9.40 -1.19 18.50
C ALA A 8 -8.18 -0.73 17.67
N ILE A 9 -8.42 -0.16 16.48
CA ILE A 9 -7.35 0.39 15.64
C ILE A 9 -6.65 1.54 16.37
N ARG A 10 -7.40 2.49 16.93
CA ARG A 10 -6.83 3.63 17.67
C ARG A 10 -5.96 3.16 18.85
N VAL A 11 -6.47 2.25 19.68
CA VAL A 11 -5.73 1.70 20.82
C VAL A 11 -4.44 0.98 20.38
N ALA A 12 -4.48 0.29 19.24
CA ALA A 12 -3.29 -0.36 18.69
C ALA A 12 -2.28 0.65 18.13
N GLN A 13 -2.75 1.71 17.46
CA GLN A 13 -1.89 2.78 16.94
C GLN A 13 -1.23 3.60 18.05
N ASP A 14 -1.94 3.85 19.16
CA ASP A 14 -1.37 4.48 20.36
C ASP A 14 -0.22 3.64 20.97
N LYS A 15 -0.14 2.36 20.62
CA LYS A 15 0.94 1.44 21.00
C LYS A 15 1.99 1.25 19.89
N GLY A 16 1.96 2.08 18.85
CA GLY A 16 2.92 2.04 17.75
C GLY A 16 2.59 1.03 16.63
N ILE A 17 1.41 0.42 16.62
CA ILE A 17 1.05 -0.58 15.61
C ILE A 17 0.50 0.10 14.35
N THR A 18 1.15 -0.14 13.21
CA THR A 18 0.69 0.33 11.89
C THR A 18 -0.16 -0.72 11.20
N PHE A 19 -1.29 -0.30 10.62
CA PHE A 19 -2.19 -1.18 9.86
C PHE A 19 -2.06 -0.91 8.36
N VAL A 20 -2.00 -1.98 7.58
CA VAL A 20 -1.95 -1.95 6.11
C VAL A 20 -3.01 -2.91 5.59
N ALA A 21 -3.87 -2.46 4.68
CA ALA A 21 -4.99 -3.26 4.19
C ALA A 21 -5.18 -3.15 2.68
N ALA A 22 -5.52 -4.27 2.05
CA ALA A 22 -5.79 -4.36 0.63
C ALA A 22 -7.13 -3.69 0.25
N GLN A 23 -7.15 -2.95 -0.86
CA GLN A 23 -8.32 -2.20 -1.29
C GLN A 23 -9.40 -3.03 -2.02
N GLY A 24 -9.06 -4.24 -2.45
CA GLY A 24 -9.98 -5.17 -3.12
C GLY A 24 -9.78 -5.23 -4.63
N ASN A 25 -10.38 -6.27 -5.25
CA ASN A 25 -10.00 -6.76 -6.58
C ASN A 25 -11.17 -6.83 -7.58
N ARG A 26 -12.13 -5.89 -7.54
CA ARG A 26 -13.30 -5.87 -8.42
C ARG A 26 -13.27 -4.79 -9.50
N GLY A 27 -12.29 -3.90 -9.48
CA GLY A 27 -12.15 -2.80 -10.44
C GLY A 27 -13.25 -1.75 -10.30
N VAL A 28 -13.82 -1.60 -9.09
CA VAL A 28 -14.94 -0.68 -8.83
C VAL A 28 -14.50 0.59 -8.10
N ASN A 29 -15.24 1.68 -8.32
CA ASN A 29 -15.12 2.92 -7.56
C ASN A 29 -15.84 2.75 -6.22
N TYR A 30 -15.07 2.49 -5.18
CA TYR A 30 -15.52 2.18 -3.82
C TYR A 30 -16.18 0.81 -3.63
N GLU A 31 -15.71 0.09 -2.61
CA GLU A 31 -16.31 -1.11 -2.06
C GLU A 31 -16.15 -1.05 -0.54
N THR A 32 -17.25 -1.06 0.22
CA THR A 32 -17.15 -1.01 1.69
C THR A 32 -16.38 -2.20 2.24
N GLY A 33 -15.40 -1.94 3.10
CA GLY A 33 -14.65 -2.99 3.78
C GLY A 33 -13.90 -2.48 4.99
N LEU A 34 -13.81 -3.31 6.03
CA LEU A 34 -12.99 -3.06 7.20
C LEU A 34 -11.80 -4.04 7.20
N PRO A 35 -10.61 -3.64 7.67
CA PRO A 35 -10.28 -2.34 8.25
C PRO A 35 -9.86 -1.28 7.22
N LYS A 36 -9.86 -1.58 5.91
CA LYS A 36 -9.37 -0.68 4.85
C LYS A 36 -10.07 0.70 4.80
N ASP A 37 -11.32 0.80 5.25
CA ASP A 37 -12.06 2.07 5.33
C ASP A 37 -11.93 2.77 6.70
N CYS A 38 -10.96 2.38 7.54
CA CYS A 38 -10.74 2.97 8.86
C CYS A 38 -9.67 4.06 8.82
N PRO A 39 -9.96 5.27 9.35
CA PRO A 39 -8.94 6.27 9.62
C PRO A 39 -7.71 5.68 10.32
N GLY A 40 -6.54 6.03 9.78
CA GLY A 40 -5.24 5.56 10.26
C GLY A 40 -4.76 4.24 9.63
N VAL A 41 -5.60 3.53 8.87
CA VAL A 41 -5.19 2.34 8.12
C VAL A 41 -4.66 2.76 6.76
N ILE A 42 -3.52 2.21 6.34
CA ILE A 42 -2.95 2.44 5.02
C ILE A 42 -3.69 1.57 4.00
N GLY A 43 -4.50 2.20 3.15
CA GLY A 43 -5.21 1.52 2.06
C GLY A 43 -4.32 1.30 0.85
N VAL A 44 -4.13 0.03 0.44
CA VAL A 44 -3.21 -0.36 -0.64
C VAL A 44 -3.96 -0.86 -1.87
N GLY A 45 -3.83 -0.12 -2.98
CA GLY A 45 -4.23 -0.56 -4.32
C GLY A 45 -3.11 -1.28 -5.08
N SER A 46 -3.41 -1.72 -6.30
CA SER A 46 -2.46 -2.44 -7.16
C SER A 46 -2.14 -1.64 -8.42
N ASN A 47 -0.86 -1.65 -8.82
CA ASN A 47 -0.41 -1.18 -10.13
C ASN A 47 0.26 -2.31 -10.95
N GLN A 48 0.30 -2.08 -12.25
CA GLN A 48 1.01 -2.87 -13.26
C GLN A 48 2.48 -2.45 -13.33
N LEU A 49 3.29 -3.24 -14.04
CA LEU A 49 4.74 -3.01 -14.17
C LEU A 49 5.05 -1.68 -14.87
N ASP A 50 4.18 -1.25 -15.77
CA ASP A 50 4.28 0.03 -16.48
C ASP A 50 3.83 1.23 -15.65
N GLY A 51 3.30 1.01 -14.43
CA GLY A 51 2.89 2.06 -13.50
C GLY A 51 1.42 2.48 -13.62
N TYR A 52 0.62 1.87 -14.50
CA TYR A 52 -0.83 2.07 -14.51
C TYR A 52 -1.49 1.33 -13.36
N LYS A 53 -2.67 1.77 -12.91
CA LYS A 53 -3.48 1.00 -11.97
C LYS A 53 -3.81 -0.38 -12.58
N SER A 54 -3.75 -1.44 -11.79
CA SER A 54 -4.25 -2.73 -12.22
C SER A 54 -5.75 -2.65 -12.49
N GLY A 55 -6.22 -3.34 -13.53
CA GLY A 55 -7.62 -3.30 -13.93
C GLY A 55 -8.58 -3.78 -12.85
N PHE A 56 -8.18 -4.81 -12.12
CA PHE A 56 -8.95 -5.35 -11.00
C PHE A 56 -8.88 -4.49 -9.74
N SER A 57 -7.90 -3.57 -9.60
CA SER A 57 -7.75 -2.82 -8.35
C SER A 57 -8.95 -1.91 -8.15
N ASN A 58 -9.63 -2.08 -7.01
CA ASN A 58 -10.58 -1.09 -6.54
C ASN A 58 -9.87 0.26 -6.33
N PHE A 59 -10.65 1.33 -6.43
CA PHE A 59 -10.16 2.69 -6.31
C PHE A 59 -11.20 3.56 -5.61
N ASP A 60 -10.75 4.45 -4.75
CA ASP A 60 -11.56 5.44 -4.02
C ASP A 60 -10.63 6.36 -3.21
N VAL A 61 -11.23 7.26 -2.44
CA VAL A 61 -10.52 8.20 -1.54
C VAL A 61 -9.75 7.52 -0.40
N ASN A 62 -10.02 6.24 -0.11
CA ASN A 62 -9.32 5.47 0.92
C ASN A 62 -8.09 4.72 0.35
N VAL A 63 -7.80 4.81 -0.95
CA VAL A 63 -6.51 4.37 -1.48
C VAL A 63 -5.46 5.41 -1.08
N ASP A 64 -4.51 5.03 -0.21
CA ASP A 64 -3.37 5.88 0.10
C ASP A 64 -2.23 5.68 -0.89
N ILE A 65 -1.98 4.43 -1.30
CA ILE A 65 -0.81 4.10 -2.12
C ILE A 65 -1.10 2.88 -2.99
N VAL A 66 -0.42 2.77 -4.13
CA VAL A 66 -0.44 1.56 -4.95
C VAL A 66 0.93 0.89 -4.96
N ALA A 67 0.96 -0.43 -5.02
CA ALA A 67 2.19 -1.19 -5.21
C ALA A 67 1.98 -2.30 -6.24
N TYR A 68 3.09 -2.80 -6.80
CA TYR A 68 3.04 -3.81 -7.85
C TYR A 68 2.29 -5.06 -7.36
N GLY A 69 1.23 -5.44 -8.08
CA GLY A 69 0.36 -6.55 -7.67
C GLY A 69 -0.26 -7.29 -8.86
N ASP A 70 0.19 -7.00 -10.08
CA ASP A 70 -0.31 -7.63 -11.30
C ASP A 70 0.70 -8.64 -11.85
N ARG A 71 0.23 -9.75 -12.43
CA ARG A 71 1.06 -10.77 -13.09
C ARG A 71 2.32 -11.18 -12.29
N LEU A 72 2.13 -11.51 -11.01
CA LEU A 72 3.17 -11.98 -10.11
C LEU A 72 3.33 -13.49 -10.20
N SER A 73 4.55 -13.97 -10.44
CA SER A 73 4.89 -15.39 -10.29
C SER A 73 5.36 -15.65 -8.87
N LEU A 74 4.60 -16.44 -8.11
CA LEU A 74 4.87 -16.74 -6.70
C LEU A 74 4.94 -18.24 -6.45
N PRO A 75 5.79 -18.68 -5.50
CA PRO A 75 5.82 -20.08 -5.10
C PRO A 75 4.45 -20.50 -4.56
N THR A 76 4.05 -21.72 -4.88
CA THR A 76 2.78 -22.29 -4.44
C THR A 76 3.00 -23.62 -3.72
N ILE A 77 2.08 -23.96 -2.82
CA ILE A 77 2.04 -25.27 -2.16
C ILE A 77 1.43 -26.36 -3.05
N VAL A 78 0.87 -25.97 -4.20
CA VAL A 78 0.34 -26.90 -5.19
C VAL A 78 1.53 -27.55 -5.90
N ASP A 79 1.75 -28.83 -5.63
CA ASP A 79 2.69 -29.66 -6.37
C ASP A 79 1.96 -30.29 -7.57
N SER A 80 1.95 -29.56 -8.69
CA SER A 80 1.20 -29.92 -9.90
C SER A 80 1.80 -31.15 -10.61
N ASN A 81 3.10 -31.39 -10.43
CA ASN A 81 3.82 -32.50 -11.03
C ASN A 81 4.01 -33.68 -10.07
N ASN A 82 3.64 -33.52 -8.79
CA ASN A 82 3.79 -34.50 -7.71
C ASN A 82 5.24 -35.00 -7.56
N ASP A 83 6.21 -34.11 -7.74
CA ASP A 83 7.65 -34.40 -7.71
C ASP A 83 8.36 -33.86 -6.46
N GLY A 84 7.61 -33.17 -5.58
CA GLY A 84 8.12 -32.57 -4.35
C GLY A 84 8.96 -31.31 -4.57
N ALA A 85 9.04 -30.78 -5.80
CA ALA A 85 9.69 -29.51 -6.09
C ALA A 85 8.75 -28.33 -5.79
N LEU A 86 9.35 -27.14 -5.65
CA LEU A 86 8.59 -25.90 -5.53
C LEU A 86 8.04 -25.49 -6.89
N ASP A 87 6.72 -25.47 -7.00
CA ASP A 87 6.02 -24.91 -8.15
C ASP A 87 5.74 -23.42 -7.97
N TYR A 88 5.49 -22.75 -9.09
CA TYR A 88 5.13 -21.34 -9.15
C TYR A 88 3.79 -21.16 -9.87
N THR A 89 2.99 -20.20 -9.39
CA THR A 89 1.76 -19.79 -10.05
C THR A 89 1.81 -18.31 -10.36
N GLU A 90 1.30 -17.93 -11.54
CA GLU A 90 1.00 -16.54 -11.83
C GLU A 90 -0.30 -16.15 -11.12
N THR A 91 -0.28 -15.02 -10.42
CA THR A 91 -1.43 -14.50 -9.67
C THR A 91 -1.38 -12.97 -9.63
N ALA A 92 -2.49 -12.35 -9.24
CA ALA A 92 -2.60 -10.91 -9.09
C ALA A 92 -3.54 -10.55 -7.94
N GLY A 93 -3.34 -9.38 -7.34
CA GLY A 93 -4.24 -8.85 -6.31
C GLY A 93 -3.64 -7.74 -5.47
N THR A 94 -4.50 -6.86 -4.95
CA THR A 94 -4.15 -5.87 -3.93
C THR A 94 -3.61 -6.51 -2.65
N SER A 95 -4.01 -7.76 -2.37
CA SER A 95 -3.44 -8.60 -1.31
C SER A 95 -1.95 -8.86 -1.49
N LEU A 96 -1.42 -8.82 -2.73
CA LEU A 96 -0.01 -9.01 -3.03
C LEU A 96 0.76 -7.67 -3.08
N SER A 97 0.07 -6.57 -3.39
CA SER A 97 0.59 -5.21 -3.22
C SER A 97 0.83 -4.86 -1.75
N THR A 98 -0.11 -5.26 -0.87
CA THR A 98 -0.09 -5.00 0.59
C THR A 98 1.21 -5.42 1.30
N PRO A 99 1.76 -6.62 1.09
CA PRO A 99 3.03 -7.02 1.71
C PRO A 99 4.25 -6.25 1.20
N LEU A 100 4.23 -5.68 -0.01
CA LEU A 100 5.32 -4.80 -0.47
C LEU A 100 5.37 -3.50 0.33
N VAL A 101 4.21 -2.90 0.59
CA VAL A 101 4.08 -1.72 1.46
C VAL A 101 4.49 -2.09 2.89
N THR A 102 3.99 -3.20 3.41
CA THR A 102 4.33 -3.70 4.76
C THR A 102 5.84 -3.97 4.90
N GLY A 103 6.48 -4.55 3.88
CA GLY A 103 7.92 -4.79 3.85
C GLY A 103 8.73 -3.50 3.86
N THR A 104 8.29 -2.49 3.10
CA THR A 104 8.91 -1.15 3.15
C THR A 104 8.83 -0.54 4.54
N ILE A 105 7.66 -0.63 5.20
CA ILE A 105 7.47 -0.17 6.57
C ILE A 105 8.39 -0.93 7.54
N ALA A 106 8.53 -2.25 7.37
CA ALA A 106 9.42 -3.06 8.17
C ALA A 106 10.90 -2.65 8.01
N LEU A 107 11.34 -2.29 6.79
CA LEU A 107 12.67 -1.74 6.56
C LEU A 107 12.87 -0.40 7.28
N MET A 108 11.87 0.48 7.23
CA MET A 108 11.90 1.76 7.94
C MET A 108 12.01 1.55 9.46
N LEU A 109 11.17 0.68 10.03
CA LEU A 109 11.17 0.36 11.45
C LEU A 109 12.45 -0.37 11.90
N ASN A 110 13.08 -1.15 11.03
CA ASN A 110 14.35 -1.80 11.34
C ASN A 110 15.48 -0.77 11.55
N GLU A 111 15.45 0.35 10.81
CA GLU A 111 16.46 1.40 10.95
C GLU A 111 16.06 2.47 11.99
N SER A 112 14.76 2.77 12.11
CA SER A 112 14.19 3.70 13.09
C SER A 112 13.01 3.05 13.84
N PRO A 113 13.28 2.28 14.91
CA PRO A 113 12.25 1.51 15.62
C PRO A 113 11.17 2.33 16.31
N ASP A 114 11.45 3.60 16.59
CA ASP A 114 10.55 4.51 17.33
C ASP A 114 9.58 5.26 16.42
N LEU A 115 9.58 5.00 15.10
CA LEU A 115 8.64 5.62 14.18
C LEU A 115 7.20 5.31 14.57
N THR A 116 6.42 6.36 14.76
CA THR A 116 4.99 6.27 15.00
C THR A 116 4.22 5.90 13.73
N PRO A 117 3.02 5.32 13.84
CA PRO A 117 2.16 5.05 12.68
C PRO A 117 1.90 6.29 11.82
N THR A 118 1.75 7.47 12.45
CA THR A 118 1.55 8.74 11.74
C THR A 118 2.78 9.15 10.93
N GLU A 119 3.99 8.99 11.48
CA GLU A 119 5.24 9.24 10.77
C GLU A 119 5.42 8.30 9.58
N ILE A 120 5.14 7.01 9.77
CA ILE A 120 5.19 6.00 8.70
C ILE A 120 4.27 6.39 7.55
N ILE A 121 3.02 6.73 7.85
CA ILE A 121 2.03 7.17 6.85
C ILE A 121 2.53 8.41 6.13
N THR A 122 3.07 9.39 6.87
CA THR A 122 3.59 10.63 6.30
C THR A 122 4.76 10.38 5.35
N ILE A 123 5.73 9.57 5.77
CA ILE A 123 6.89 9.20 4.96
C ILE A 123 6.45 8.54 3.66
N LEU A 124 5.61 7.51 3.74
CA LEU A 124 5.13 6.78 2.56
C LEU A 124 4.42 7.70 1.56
N LYS A 125 3.57 8.62 2.05
CA LYS A 125 2.83 9.57 1.22
C LYS A 125 3.73 10.60 0.55
N GLN A 126 4.83 10.98 1.19
CA GLN A 126 5.79 11.96 0.66
C GLN A 126 6.85 11.35 -0.24
N SER A 127 6.99 10.02 -0.23
CA SER A 127 8.06 9.31 -0.93
C SER A 127 7.58 8.51 -2.14
N THR A 128 6.35 8.71 -2.61
CA THR A 128 5.79 7.93 -3.73
C THR A 128 6.49 8.24 -5.05
N GLY A 129 6.59 7.23 -5.89
CA GLY A 129 6.86 7.38 -7.31
C GLY A 129 5.64 7.92 -8.04
N LYS A 130 5.87 8.55 -9.20
CA LYS A 130 4.79 9.03 -10.05
C LYS A 130 4.07 7.85 -10.72
N PRO A 131 2.75 7.70 -10.53
CA PRO A 131 2.00 6.72 -11.28
C PRO A 131 1.84 7.12 -12.75
N MET A 132 1.47 6.16 -13.61
CA MET A 132 1.07 6.50 -14.97
C MET A 132 -0.36 7.04 -15.03
N VAL A 133 -0.55 8.02 -15.90
CA VAL A 133 -1.84 8.66 -16.17
C VAL A 133 -2.19 8.33 -17.62
N GLY A 134 -3.39 7.79 -17.83
CA GLY A 134 -3.87 7.47 -19.16
C GLY A 134 -4.24 8.75 -19.91
N GLU A 135 -3.74 8.92 -21.12
CA GLU A 135 -4.14 10.05 -21.97
C GLU A 135 -5.45 9.76 -22.69
N ALA A 136 -6.21 10.80 -23.02
CA ALA A 136 -7.44 10.67 -23.79
C ALA A 136 -7.16 9.97 -25.14
N GLY A 137 -7.90 8.90 -25.44
CA GLY A 137 -7.71 8.12 -26.67
C GLY A 137 -6.66 7.02 -26.58
N SER A 138 -5.94 6.87 -25.47
CA SER A 138 -4.93 5.82 -25.28
C SER A 138 -5.50 4.41 -25.06
N GLY A 139 -6.80 4.29 -24.76
CA GLY A 139 -7.40 3.04 -24.29
C GLY A 139 -7.09 2.70 -22.82
N PHE A 140 -6.24 3.50 -22.15
CA PHE A 140 -5.82 3.29 -20.77
C PHE A 140 -6.53 4.19 -19.74
N LEU A 141 -7.55 4.96 -20.15
CA LEU A 141 -8.26 5.87 -19.24
C LEU A 141 -8.83 5.17 -18.00
N ASN A 142 -9.32 3.93 -18.14
CA ASN A 142 -9.87 3.16 -17.01
C ASN A 142 -8.79 2.63 -16.03
N TYR A 143 -7.51 2.72 -16.41
CA TYR A 143 -6.35 2.33 -15.61
C TYR A 143 -5.53 3.55 -15.17
N SER A 144 -5.99 4.75 -15.53
CA SER A 144 -5.35 6.01 -15.18
C SER A 144 -5.34 6.18 -13.67
N CYS A 145 -4.22 6.65 -13.15
CA CYS A 145 -4.11 7.09 -11.77
C CYS A 145 -4.50 8.56 -11.57
N ASP A 146 -5.16 9.18 -12.56
CA ASP A 146 -5.81 10.48 -12.36
C ASP A 146 -6.92 10.42 -11.30
N ASN A 147 -7.38 11.60 -10.87
CA ASN A 147 -8.52 11.75 -9.96
C ASN A 147 -8.40 11.03 -8.60
N GLY A 148 -7.19 10.71 -8.15
CA GLY A 148 -6.94 10.10 -6.83
C GLY A 148 -7.08 8.58 -6.79
N TYR A 149 -7.22 7.89 -7.94
CA TYR A 149 -7.42 6.44 -7.98
C TYR A 149 -6.23 5.61 -7.49
N CYS A 150 -5.04 6.20 -7.45
CA CYS A 150 -3.82 5.58 -6.93
C CYS A 150 -3.32 6.27 -5.66
N GLY A 151 -4.18 7.04 -4.98
CA GLY A 151 -3.83 7.78 -3.79
C GLY A 151 -2.69 8.76 -4.04
N TYR A 152 -1.67 8.69 -3.20
CA TYR A 152 -0.47 9.51 -3.26
C TYR A 152 0.52 9.05 -4.33
N GLY A 153 0.39 7.84 -4.89
CA GLY A 153 1.21 7.35 -5.99
C GLY A 153 1.71 5.91 -5.80
N VAL A 154 2.77 5.56 -6.52
CA VAL A 154 3.36 4.20 -6.51
C VAL A 154 4.36 4.07 -5.37
N LEU A 155 4.35 2.95 -4.66
CA LEU A 155 5.34 2.63 -3.64
C LEU A 155 6.77 2.74 -4.19
N ASN A 156 7.60 3.52 -3.49
CA ASN A 156 9.02 3.64 -3.76
C ASN A 156 9.79 3.48 -2.45
N ALA A 157 10.27 2.26 -2.21
CA ALA A 157 10.95 1.90 -0.97
C ALA A 157 12.26 2.67 -0.76
N TYR A 158 12.98 2.98 -1.85
CA TYR A 158 14.24 3.71 -1.76
C TYR A 158 14.02 5.15 -1.27
N GLU A 159 13.07 5.87 -1.87
CA GLU A 159 12.74 7.23 -1.45
C GLU A 159 12.12 7.25 -0.04
N ALA A 160 11.36 6.22 0.35
CA ALA A 160 10.83 6.10 1.71
C ALA A 160 11.96 6.03 2.75
N MET A 161 13.00 5.23 2.47
CA MET A 161 14.18 5.13 3.34
C MET A 161 14.97 6.44 3.39
N LEU A 162 15.12 7.15 2.27
CA LEU A 162 15.77 8.47 2.25
C LEU A 162 14.99 9.51 3.05
N GLN A 163 13.67 9.54 2.91
CA GLN A 163 12.80 10.47 3.62
C GLN A 163 12.77 10.20 5.12
N MET A 164 12.76 8.91 5.52
CA MET A 164 12.89 8.49 6.92
C MET A 164 14.21 8.95 7.56
N ARG A 165 15.33 8.80 6.85
CA ARG A 165 16.65 9.25 7.33
C ARG A 165 16.71 10.76 7.52
N LYS A 166 16.16 11.54 6.58
CA LYS A 166 16.08 13.00 6.70
C LYS A 166 15.32 13.43 7.97
N LEU A 167 14.16 12.83 8.24
CA LEU A 167 13.38 13.12 9.44
C LEU A 167 14.15 12.80 10.73
N SER A 168 14.97 11.75 10.71
CA SER A 168 15.82 11.34 11.83
C SER A 168 16.99 12.32 12.05
N GLU A 169 17.60 12.81 10.97
CA GLU A 169 18.74 13.76 11.00
C GLU A 169 18.31 15.19 11.41
N GLU A 170 17.11 15.62 11.04
CA GLU A 170 16.58 16.94 11.38
C GLU A 170 16.20 17.09 12.87
N GLY A 171 16.36 16.04 13.68
CA GLY A 171 16.13 16.08 15.13
C GLY A 171 14.66 16.29 15.51
N VAL A 172 13.74 16.09 14.57
CA VAL A 172 12.31 16.19 14.82
C VAL A 172 11.85 14.86 15.41
N ALA A 173 12.16 14.65 16.69
CA ALA A 173 11.24 13.91 17.54
C ALA A 173 9.90 14.65 17.44
N LEU A 174 8.97 14.15 16.63
CA LEU A 174 7.64 14.72 16.46
C LEU A 174 6.90 14.55 17.78
N LYS A 175 7.13 15.49 18.72
CA LYS A 175 6.21 15.77 19.79
C LYS A 175 4.89 16.12 19.14
N SER A 176 3.98 15.15 19.20
CA SER A 176 2.56 15.23 18.88
C SER A 176 2.01 16.66 18.95
N PRO A 177 1.46 17.20 17.86
CA PRO A 177 0.51 18.29 17.97
C PRO A 177 -0.81 17.67 18.43
N LEU A 178 -1.15 17.93 19.69
CA LEU A 178 -2.55 18.06 20.11
C LEU A 178 -3.24 19.17 19.30
#